data_AF-A0A5E7H5V2-F1
#
_entry.id   AF-A0A5E7H5V2-F1
#
_cell.length_a   1.000
_cell.length_b   1.000
_cell.length_c   1.000
_cell.angle_alpha   90.00
_cell.angle_beta   90.00
_cell.angle_gamma   90.00
#
_symmetry.space_group_name_H-M   'P 1'
#
loop_
_entity.id
_entity.type
_entity.pdbx_description
1 polymer ?
#
loop_
_entity_poly.entity_id
_entity_poly.type
_entity_poly.pdbx_seq_one_letter_code
_entity_poly.pdbx_strand_id
1 'polypeptide(L)'
;MTETQTSPDTTAEQDAPPAVELPWADVHVEHHKMLRLAPLKTDRNTGGRPLRFVEFGYAERNGKEQSLMRMSITLPGQRVRKEQNHLDVWVDHTTRSVHFGPDSGLQIEPMNRGIGRFLAAQGITWAKKRWSGYTVDGMDLNNKDALNEDTRLRRDHFLKSHGFEVVYADAQHLKGRVKDVQVGDLSGEWNTEKLQLVEILEAAQMLQQAEQNLAEQEVKLKTHEEKVSKYRREDAGLRFTITCLVAFAVFQAGLLIWIATHR
;
A
#
# COMPACT_ATOMS: atom_id res chain seq x y z
N MET A 1 69.97 11.69 -14.84
CA MET A 1 69.27 10.55 -15.47
C MET A 1 68.60 9.81 -14.31
N THR A 2 67.30 9.91 -14.11
CA THR A 2 66.24 9.54 -15.05
C THR A 2 65.03 10.46 -14.87
N GLU A 3 64.55 11.02 -15.97
CA GLU A 3 63.30 11.77 -16.06
C GLU A 3 62.13 10.79 -16.08
N THR A 4 61.10 11.05 -15.28
CA THR A 4 59.78 10.44 -15.51
C THR A 4 58.80 11.57 -15.77
N GLN A 5 58.29 11.57 -17.00
CA GLN A 5 57.46 12.58 -17.61
C GLN A 5 56.09 12.65 -16.93
N THR A 6 55.68 13.88 -16.65
CA THR A 6 54.29 14.27 -16.42
C THR A 6 53.57 14.31 -17.77
N SER A 7 52.38 13.72 -17.87
CA SER A 7 51.33 14.24 -18.76
C SER A 7 49.94 13.83 -18.24
N PRO A 8 48.92 14.68 -18.51
CA PRO A 8 47.71 14.81 -17.71
C PRO A 8 46.51 14.12 -18.37
N ASP A 9 45.54 13.69 -17.58
CA ASP A 9 44.18 13.55 -18.09
C ASP A 9 43.18 13.97 -17.00
N THR A 10 42.92 15.27 -16.98
CA THR A 10 41.81 15.88 -16.25
C THR A 10 40.54 15.54 -17.04
N THR A 11 39.87 14.45 -16.69
CA THR A 11 38.43 14.36 -16.96
C THR A 11 37.76 15.23 -15.91
N ALA A 12 37.35 16.44 -16.34
CA ALA A 12 36.55 17.33 -15.53
C ALA A 12 35.26 16.58 -15.12
N GLU A 13 35.16 16.25 -13.83
CA GLU A 13 33.87 16.00 -13.20
C GLU A 13 33.04 17.25 -13.41
N GLN A 14 32.05 17.12 -14.28
CA GLN A 14 31.04 18.13 -14.51
C GLN A 14 30.24 18.24 -13.21
N ASP A 15 30.58 19.22 -12.38
CA ASP A 15 29.88 19.55 -11.16
C ASP A 15 28.37 19.57 -11.45
N ALA A 16 27.65 18.64 -10.84
CA ALA A 16 26.20 18.66 -10.85
C ALA A 16 25.75 20.02 -10.30
N PRO A 17 24.81 20.73 -10.95
CA PRO A 17 24.38 22.02 -10.48
C PRO A 17 23.92 21.93 -9.02
N PRO A 18 24.26 22.93 -8.18
CA PRO A 18 23.94 22.91 -6.77
C PRO A 18 22.43 22.74 -6.60
N ALA A 19 22.03 21.73 -5.81
CA ALA A 19 20.64 21.48 -5.50
C ALA A 19 20.05 22.76 -4.89
N VAL A 20 19.06 23.34 -5.57
CA VAL A 20 18.36 24.52 -5.07
C VAL A 20 17.69 24.12 -3.75
N GLU A 21 18.14 24.70 -2.64
CA GLU A 21 17.49 24.50 -1.34
C GLU A 21 16.07 25.05 -1.42
N LEU A 22 15.09 24.16 -1.57
CA LEU A 22 13.69 24.55 -1.60
C LEU A 22 13.28 25.05 -0.20
N PRO A 23 12.61 26.22 -0.11
CA PRO A 23 12.07 26.72 1.16
C PRO A 23 11.12 25.68 1.74
N TRP A 24 11.19 25.43 3.06
CA TRP A 24 10.31 24.49 3.78
C TRP A 24 10.61 22.99 3.61
N ALA A 25 11.84 22.62 3.26
CA ALA A 25 12.29 21.22 3.27
C ALA A 25 11.98 20.48 4.59
N ASP A 26 12.01 21.18 5.73
CA ASP A 26 11.80 20.64 7.08
C ASP A 26 10.32 20.60 7.54
N VAL A 27 9.36 21.01 6.70
CA VAL A 27 7.94 21.00 7.10
C VAL A 27 7.46 19.57 7.33
N HIS A 28 6.87 19.33 8.50
CA HIS A 28 6.22 18.08 8.83
C HIS A 28 4.71 18.18 8.58
N VAL A 29 4.05 17.02 8.52
CA VAL A 29 2.59 16.92 8.50
C VAL A 29 1.98 17.58 9.74
N GLU A 30 0.88 18.29 9.56
CA GLU A 30 0.17 19.03 10.63
C GLU A 30 -1.28 18.60 10.78
N HIS A 31 -1.94 18.25 9.67
CA HIS A 31 -3.31 17.79 9.65
C HIS A 31 -3.35 16.28 9.43
N HIS A 32 -4.17 15.59 10.22
CA HIS A 32 -4.29 14.14 10.19
C HIS A 32 -5.74 13.75 9.96
N LYS A 33 -5.96 12.78 9.06
CA LYS A 33 -7.26 12.20 8.75
C LYS A 33 -7.15 10.69 8.69
N MET A 34 -8.24 9.99 8.99
CA MET A 34 -8.29 8.55 8.87
C MET A 34 -8.72 8.15 7.46
N LEU A 35 -7.99 7.18 6.88
CA LEU A 35 -8.38 6.52 5.65
C LEU A 35 -8.73 5.07 5.91
N ARG A 36 -9.86 4.63 5.37
CA ARG A 36 -10.26 3.23 5.30
C ARG A 36 -9.89 2.65 3.96
N LEU A 37 -9.05 1.61 3.99
CA LEU A 37 -8.70 0.79 2.83
C LEU A 37 -9.61 -0.44 2.80
N ALA A 38 -10.47 -0.54 1.79
CA ALA A 38 -11.40 -1.64 1.65
C ALA A 38 -10.69 -3.00 1.58
N PRO A 39 -11.33 -4.08 2.05
CA PRO A 39 -10.84 -5.44 1.85
C PRO A 39 -10.94 -5.79 0.36
N LEU A 40 -9.88 -6.37 -0.19
CA LEU A 40 -9.81 -6.82 -1.59
C LEU A 40 -9.44 -8.31 -1.63
N LYS A 41 -9.76 -8.97 -2.75
CA LYS A 41 -9.34 -10.36 -2.99
C LYS A 41 -7.83 -10.51 -2.80
N THR A 42 -7.34 -11.66 -2.37
CA THR A 42 -5.89 -11.91 -2.31
C THR A 42 -5.26 -11.69 -3.69
N ASP A 43 -4.12 -11.02 -3.71
CA ASP A 43 -3.34 -10.75 -4.91
C ASP A 43 -2.12 -11.66 -4.94
N ARG A 44 -1.73 -12.16 -6.12
CA ARG A 44 -0.52 -12.99 -6.23
C ARG A 44 0.75 -12.22 -5.88
N ASN A 45 0.79 -10.93 -6.21
CA ASN A 45 1.99 -10.10 -6.07
C ASN A 45 2.04 -9.38 -4.72
N THR A 46 0.88 -8.98 -4.17
CA THR A 46 0.81 -8.22 -2.91
C THR A 46 0.22 -9.00 -1.72
N GLY A 47 -0.23 -10.23 -1.93
CA GLY A 47 -0.74 -11.12 -0.88
C GLY A 47 -2.14 -10.74 -0.37
N GLY A 48 -2.38 -11.01 0.91
CA GLY A 48 -3.66 -10.74 1.56
C GLY A 48 -3.94 -9.24 1.65
N ARG A 49 -5.17 -8.83 1.30
CA ARG A 49 -5.59 -7.42 1.32
C ARG A 49 -6.77 -7.21 2.26
N PRO A 50 -6.56 -7.33 3.59
CA PRO A 50 -7.62 -7.16 4.56
C PRO A 50 -8.06 -5.69 4.64
N LEU A 51 -9.24 -5.46 5.22
CA LEU A 51 -9.65 -4.13 5.68
C LEU A 51 -8.54 -3.55 6.57
N ARG A 52 -8.14 -2.31 6.29
CA ARG A 52 -7.12 -1.59 7.08
C ARG A 52 -7.53 -0.14 7.24
N PHE A 53 -7.14 0.45 8.36
CA PHE A 53 -7.20 1.88 8.58
C PHE A 53 -5.77 2.44 8.57
N VAL A 54 -5.56 3.54 7.89
CA VAL A 54 -4.25 4.22 7.78
C VAL A 54 -4.44 5.71 8.05
N GLU A 55 -3.38 6.38 8.47
CA GLU A 55 -3.41 7.81 8.69
C GLU A 55 -2.96 8.52 7.42
N PHE A 56 -3.77 9.48 6.97
CA PHE A 56 -3.39 10.46 5.95
C PHE A 56 -3.02 11.77 6.62
N GLY A 57 -1.76 12.14 6.43
CA GLY A 57 -1.17 13.37 6.91
C GLY A 57 -1.00 14.37 5.78
N TYR A 58 -1.27 15.65 6.03
CA TYR A 58 -0.85 16.72 5.11
C TYR A 58 -0.45 18.02 5.83
N ALA A 59 0.32 18.84 5.13
CA ALA A 59 0.64 20.22 5.50
C ALA A 59 0.68 21.10 4.24
N GLU A 60 0.26 22.36 4.38
CA GLU A 60 0.29 23.35 3.31
C GLU A 60 1.13 24.55 3.70
N ARG A 61 1.94 25.06 2.76
CA ARG A 61 2.63 26.35 2.85
C ARG A 61 2.38 27.12 1.57
N ASN A 62 2.08 28.40 1.71
CA ASN A 62 1.85 29.28 0.57
C ASN A 62 2.67 30.55 0.76
N GLY A 63 3.54 30.84 -0.19
CA GLY A 63 4.35 32.05 -0.25
C GLY A 63 4.10 32.82 -1.54
N LYS A 64 4.87 33.89 -1.75
CA LYS A 64 4.77 34.70 -2.98
C LYS A 64 5.44 34.02 -4.17
N GLU A 65 6.59 33.38 -3.93
CA GLU A 65 7.40 32.73 -4.98
C GLU A 65 7.10 31.24 -5.09
N GLN A 66 6.87 30.56 -3.96
CA GLN A 66 6.61 29.13 -3.94
C GLN A 66 5.46 28.76 -3.01
N SER A 67 4.80 27.65 -3.32
CA SER A 67 3.85 26.96 -2.45
C SER A 67 4.16 25.47 -2.40
N LEU A 68 3.85 24.83 -1.26
CA LEU A 68 4.06 23.41 -1.00
C LEU A 68 2.79 22.80 -0.41
N MET A 69 2.37 21.66 -0.96
CA MET A 69 1.52 20.69 -0.27
C MET A 69 2.32 19.42 -0.03
N ARG A 70 2.55 19.11 1.23
CA ARG A 70 3.23 17.90 1.67
C ARG A 70 2.21 16.91 2.18
N MET A 71 2.28 15.67 1.70
CA MET A 71 1.35 14.60 2.08
C MET A 71 2.10 13.33 2.46
N SER A 72 1.62 12.64 3.49
CA SER A 72 2.17 11.35 3.92
C SER A 72 1.09 10.34 4.30
N ILE A 73 1.42 9.05 4.20
CA ILE A 73 0.58 7.94 4.67
C ILE A 73 1.33 7.14 5.73
N THR A 74 0.78 7.10 6.95
CA THR A 74 1.34 6.33 8.05
C THR A 74 0.53 5.05 8.25
N LEU A 75 1.22 3.91 8.31
CA LEU A 75 0.62 2.61 8.56
C LEU A 75 0.72 2.26 10.06
N PRO A 76 -0.40 2.09 10.78
CA PRO A 76 -0.36 1.69 12.18
C PRO A 76 0.35 0.34 12.35
N GLY A 77 1.34 0.30 13.26
CA GLY A 77 2.09 -0.92 13.57
C GLY A 77 3.02 -1.43 12.47
N GLN A 78 3.22 -0.69 11.38
CA GLN A 78 4.10 -1.09 10.27
C GLN A 78 5.04 0.05 9.89
N ARG A 79 6.35 -0.18 10.04
CA ARG A 79 7.38 0.75 9.55
C ARG A 79 7.58 0.59 8.05
N VAL A 80 7.63 1.70 7.34
CA VAL A 80 8.00 1.80 5.92
C VAL A 80 9.30 2.57 5.78
N ARG A 81 9.93 2.54 4.61
CA ARG A 81 11.12 3.35 4.36
C ARG A 81 10.76 4.84 4.31
N LYS A 82 11.72 5.73 4.57
CA LYS A 82 11.48 7.18 4.72
C LYS A 82 10.95 7.81 3.43
N GLU A 83 11.37 7.29 2.29
CA GLU A 83 10.99 7.73 0.95
C GLU A 83 9.63 7.19 0.47
N GLN A 84 9.04 6.23 1.20
CA GLN A 84 7.76 5.64 0.84
C GLN A 84 6.61 6.45 1.43
N ASN A 85 5.43 6.33 0.80
CA ASN A 85 4.19 6.89 1.29
C ASN A 85 4.18 8.41 1.42
N HIS A 86 5.03 9.09 0.66
CA HIS A 86 5.18 10.54 0.69
C HIS A 86 5.00 11.13 -0.70
N LEU A 87 4.26 12.22 -0.79
CA LEU A 87 4.10 13.00 -2.01
C LEU A 87 4.18 14.48 -1.66
N ASP A 88 5.10 15.19 -2.32
CA ASP A 88 5.18 16.64 -2.26
C ASP A 88 4.69 17.23 -3.58
N VAL A 89 3.86 18.26 -3.50
CA VAL A 89 3.46 19.06 -4.65
C VAL A 89 3.99 20.46 -4.45
N TRP A 90 4.96 20.83 -5.28
CA TRP A 90 5.57 22.15 -5.30
C TRP A 90 4.96 22.99 -6.40
N VAL A 91 4.82 24.28 -6.13
CA VAL A 91 4.35 25.25 -7.11
C VAL A 91 5.32 26.40 -7.11
N ASP A 92 5.86 26.73 -8.28
CA ASP A 92 6.67 27.91 -8.50
C ASP A 92 5.81 28.97 -9.20
N HIS A 93 5.56 30.08 -8.50
CA HIS A 93 4.76 31.20 -8.99
C HIS A 93 5.52 32.09 -9.98
N THR A 94 6.86 32.01 -9.99
CA THR A 94 7.72 32.75 -10.91
C THR A 94 7.64 32.16 -12.31
N THR A 95 7.80 30.85 -12.41
CA THR A 95 7.73 30.10 -13.67
C THR A 95 6.31 29.63 -14.02
N ARG A 96 5.36 29.72 -13.07
CA ARG A 96 4.00 29.18 -13.17
C ARG A 96 3.97 27.68 -13.44
N SER A 97 4.91 26.95 -12.82
CA SER A 97 5.05 25.51 -12.92
C SER A 97 4.60 24.81 -11.65
N VAL A 98 4.18 23.55 -11.79
CA VAL A 98 3.84 22.64 -10.70
C VAL A 98 4.67 21.37 -10.83
N HIS A 99 5.34 20.97 -9.76
CA HIS A 99 6.18 19.79 -9.70
C HIS A 99 5.65 18.79 -8.68
N PHE A 100 5.64 17.51 -9.05
CA PHE A 100 5.25 16.40 -8.17
C PHE A 100 6.49 15.62 -7.76
N GLY A 101 6.89 15.76 -6.50
CA GLY A 101 8.01 15.05 -5.89
C GLY A 101 7.56 13.81 -5.10
N PRO A 102 8.46 12.85 -4.87
CA PRO A 102 9.91 12.93 -5.14
C PRO A 102 10.28 12.55 -6.59
N ASP A 103 11.41 13.06 -7.08
CA ASP A 103 11.92 12.81 -8.44
C ASP A 103 12.20 11.32 -8.71
N SER A 104 12.44 10.54 -7.65
CA SER A 104 12.58 9.08 -7.73
C SER A 104 11.29 8.36 -8.14
N GLY A 105 10.17 9.07 -8.15
CA GLY A 105 8.82 8.54 -8.35
C GLY A 105 8.11 8.20 -7.05
N LEU A 106 6.77 8.17 -7.11
CA LEU A 106 5.91 7.88 -5.98
C LEU A 106 5.96 6.39 -5.57
N GLN A 107 6.57 6.11 -4.42
CA GLN A 107 6.68 4.77 -3.85
C GLN A 107 5.60 4.57 -2.78
N ILE A 108 4.74 3.56 -2.93
CA ILE A 108 3.56 3.37 -2.06
C ILE A 108 3.52 1.97 -1.47
N GLU A 109 3.30 1.92 -0.16
CA GLU A 109 3.00 0.72 0.59
C GLU A 109 1.77 0.90 1.50
N PRO A 110 0.85 -0.06 1.58
CA PRO A 110 0.76 -1.28 0.76
C PRO A 110 0.44 -1.00 -0.72
N MET A 111 1.14 -1.70 -1.61
CA MET A 111 0.88 -1.65 -3.06
C MET A 111 -0.57 -2.07 -3.41
N ASN A 112 -1.09 -1.54 -4.53
CA ASN A 112 -2.39 -1.89 -5.11
C ASN A 112 -3.59 -1.71 -4.15
N ARG A 113 -3.55 -0.67 -3.31
CA ARG A 113 -4.64 -0.27 -2.41
C ARG A 113 -5.32 1.06 -2.77
N GLY A 114 -4.93 1.67 -3.88
CA GLY A 114 -5.48 2.97 -4.33
C GLY A 114 -4.84 4.20 -3.70
N ILE A 115 -3.93 4.02 -2.73
CA ILE A 115 -3.26 5.10 -1.99
C ILE A 115 -2.51 6.08 -2.91
N GLY A 116 -1.71 5.58 -3.87
CA GLY A 116 -0.96 6.46 -4.77
C GLY A 116 -1.87 7.36 -5.61
N ARG A 117 -2.98 6.79 -6.13
CA ARG A 117 -4.00 7.58 -6.86
C ARG A 117 -4.67 8.59 -5.96
N PHE A 118 -4.99 8.22 -4.73
CA PHE A 118 -5.55 9.15 -3.76
C PHE A 118 -4.60 10.33 -3.49
N LEU A 119 -3.31 10.08 -3.23
CA LEU A 119 -2.34 11.16 -2.97
C LEU A 119 -2.19 12.09 -4.18
N ALA A 120 -2.02 11.54 -5.38
CA ALA A 120 -1.95 12.32 -6.60
C ALA A 120 -3.22 13.14 -6.83
N ALA A 121 -4.40 12.53 -6.63
CA ALA A 121 -5.68 13.20 -6.74
C ALA A 121 -5.84 14.36 -5.74
N GLN A 122 -5.40 14.20 -4.49
CA GLN A 122 -5.41 15.28 -3.49
C GLN A 122 -4.49 16.44 -3.91
N GLY A 123 -3.27 16.12 -4.33
CA GLY A 123 -2.30 17.10 -4.83
C GLY A 123 -2.80 17.86 -6.07
N ILE A 124 -3.36 17.14 -7.05
CA ILE A 124 -3.94 17.72 -8.26
C ILE A 124 -5.13 18.61 -7.91
N THR A 125 -6.04 18.14 -7.05
CA THR A 125 -7.22 18.92 -6.64
C THR A 125 -6.82 20.21 -5.92
N TRP A 126 -5.82 20.14 -5.05
CA TRP A 126 -5.25 21.29 -4.37
C TRP A 126 -4.66 22.31 -5.36
N ALA A 127 -3.80 21.86 -6.29
CA ALA A 127 -3.19 22.72 -7.29
C ALA A 127 -4.23 23.33 -8.23
N LYS A 128 -5.16 22.50 -8.72
CA LYS A 128 -6.24 22.90 -9.65
C LYS A 128 -7.18 23.95 -9.06
N LYS A 129 -7.42 23.92 -7.75
CA LYS A 129 -8.27 24.90 -7.06
C LYS A 129 -7.72 26.34 -7.13
N ARG A 130 -6.40 26.52 -7.17
CA ARG A 130 -5.76 27.85 -7.12
C ARG A 130 -5.00 28.23 -8.38
N TRP A 131 -4.44 27.25 -9.07
CA TRP A 131 -3.48 27.42 -10.15
C TRP A 131 -3.81 26.51 -11.35
N SER A 132 -5.09 26.39 -11.69
CA SER A 132 -5.53 25.62 -12.87
C SER A 132 -4.83 26.06 -14.17
N GLY A 133 -4.44 27.32 -14.27
CA GLY A 133 -3.72 27.86 -15.44
C GLY A 133 -2.23 27.52 -15.52
N TYR A 134 -1.65 26.92 -14.48
CA TYR A 134 -0.22 26.59 -14.42
C TYR A 134 0.09 25.29 -15.19
N THR A 135 1.36 25.05 -15.48
CA THR A 135 1.82 23.87 -16.21
C THR A 135 2.55 22.89 -15.30
N VAL A 136 2.36 21.61 -15.54
CA VAL A 136 3.28 20.57 -15.07
C VAL A 136 4.25 20.32 -16.20
N ASP A 137 5.53 20.58 -15.95
CA ASP A 137 6.57 20.41 -16.96
C ASP A 137 6.78 18.92 -17.23
N GLY A 138 7.03 18.58 -18.49
CA GLY A 138 7.28 17.22 -18.91
C GLY A 138 8.54 16.66 -18.26
N MET A 139 8.43 15.44 -17.74
CA MET A 139 9.53 14.76 -17.06
C MET A 139 9.86 13.43 -17.71
N ASP A 140 11.14 13.09 -17.73
CA ASP A 140 11.58 11.78 -18.17
C ASP A 140 11.23 10.74 -17.10
N LEU A 141 10.72 9.59 -17.56
CA LEU A 141 10.29 8.52 -16.69
C LEU A 141 11.48 7.66 -16.28
N ASN A 142 11.50 7.22 -15.02
CA ASN A 142 12.57 6.39 -14.51
C ASN A 142 12.65 5.04 -15.25
N ASN A 143 13.86 4.70 -15.72
CA ASN A 143 14.13 3.46 -16.45
C ASN A 143 13.95 2.19 -15.60
N LYS A 144 14.03 2.29 -14.27
CA LYS A 144 13.86 1.13 -13.37
C LYS A 144 12.52 0.42 -13.59
N ASP A 145 11.46 1.19 -13.83
CA ASP A 145 10.13 0.63 -14.08
C ASP A 145 9.98 0.05 -15.48
N ALA A 146 10.82 0.47 -16.44
CA ALA A 146 10.81 -0.04 -17.81
C ALA A 146 11.40 -1.45 -17.94
N LEU A 147 12.20 -1.89 -16.95
CA LEU A 147 12.81 -3.23 -16.93
C LEU A 147 11.80 -4.36 -16.70
N ASN A 148 10.60 -4.04 -16.19
CA ASN A 148 9.53 -5.00 -15.96
C ASN A 148 8.22 -4.46 -16.54
N GLU A 149 7.66 -5.18 -17.53
CA GLU A 149 6.45 -4.79 -18.23
C GLU A 149 5.25 -4.55 -17.30
N ASP A 150 5.02 -5.39 -16.30
CA ASP A 150 3.92 -5.21 -15.34
C ASP A 150 4.10 -3.93 -14.50
N THR A 151 5.34 -3.53 -14.21
CA THR A 151 5.63 -2.31 -13.46
C THR A 151 5.46 -1.08 -14.35
N ARG A 152 5.96 -1.14 -15.59
CA ARG A 152 5.73 -0.12 -16.63
C ARG A 152 4.24 0.14 -16.85
N LEU A 153 3.46 -0.91 -17.11
CA LEU A 153 2.02 -0.80 -17.37
C LEU A 153 1.26 -0.22 -16.17
N ARG A 154 1.65 -0.57 -14.94
CA ARG A 154 1.05 0.00 -13.72
C ARG A 154 1.35 1.48 -13.57
N ARG A 155 2.60 1.90 -13.79
CA ARG A 155 3.00 3.31 -13.78
C ARG A 155 2.25 4.11 -14.84
N ASP A 156 2.22 3.62 -16.08
CA ASP A 156 1.57 4.31 -17.19
C ASP A 156 0.06 4.42 -16.97
N HIS A 157 -0.59 3.37 -16.47
CA HIS A 157 -2.00 3.41 -16.10
C HIS A 157 -2.28 4.35 -14.93
N PHE A 158 -1.33 4.51 -14.00
CA PHE A 158 -1.42 5.50 -12.93
C PHE A 158 -1.32 6.93 -13.46
N LEU A 159 -0.36 7.21 -14.36
CA LEU A 159 -0.18 8.53 -14.96
C LEU A 159 -1.38 8.90 -15.85
N LYS A 160 -1.76 8.01 -16.77
CA LYS A 160 -2.88 8.23 -17.69
C LYS A 160 -4.21 8.45 -16.97
N SER A 161 -4.45 7.78 -15.82
CA SER A 161 -5.69 7.99 -15.06
C SER A 161 -5.83 9.40 -14.49
N HIS A 162 -4.72 10.15 -14.36
CA HIS A 162 -4.74 11.54 -13.92
C HIS A 162 -4.64 12.54 -15.08
N GLY A 163 -4.68 12.08 -16.34
CA GLY A 163 -4.63 12.95 -17.52
C GLY A 163 -3.23 13.17 -18.10
N PHE A 164 -2.18 12.53 -17.56
CA PHE A 164 -0.84 12.63 -18.13
C PHE A 164 -0.69 11.82 -19.43
N GLU A 165 -0.08 12.42 -20.45
CA GLU A 165 0.28 11.73 -21.68
C GLU A 165 1.69 11.14 -21.57
N VAL A 166 1.79 9.80 -21.67
CA VAL A 166 3.06 9.07 -21.66
C VAL A 166 3.46 8.68 -23.07
N VAL A 167 4.65 9.12 -23.49
CA VAL A 167 5.23 8.84 -24.81
C VAL A 167 6.58 8.14 -24.65
N TYR A 168 6.88 7.22 -25.57
CA TYR A 168 8.16 6.52 -25.63
C TYR A 168 8.87 6.83 -26.94
N ALA A 169 10.17 7.12 -26.84
CA ALA A 169 10.99 7.43 -28.02
C ALA A 169 11.49 6.17 -28.75
N ASP A 170 11.50 5.02 -28.09
CA ASP A 170 12.07 3.76 -28.57
C ASP A 170 11.08 2.60 -28.47
N ALA A 171 11.25 1.60 -29.36
CA ALA A 171 10.40 0.41 -29.40
C ALA A 171 10.56 -0.50 -28.15
N GLN A 172 11.67 -0.38 -27.42
CA GLN A 172 11.90 -1.11 -26.17
C GLN A 172 11.27 -0.42 -24.96
N HIS A 173 10.65 0.75 -25.15
CA HIS A 173 9.99 1.55 -24.11
C HIS A 173 10.93 1.93 -22.94
N LEU A 174 12.23 2.04 -23.21
CA LEU A 174 13.24 2.40 -22.21
C LEU A 174 13.39 3.91 -22.02
N LYS A 175 12.98 4.72 -22.99
CA LYS A 175 13.03 6.19 -22.97
C LYS A 175 11.61 6.75 -22.98
N GLY A 176 10.93 6.60 -21.84
CA GLY A 176 9.60 7.15 -21.61
C GLY A 176 9.66 8.58 -21.09
N ARG A 177 8.69 9.40 -21.47
CA ARG A 177 8.51 10.78 -21.01
C ARG A 177 7.03 11.07 -20.79
N VAL A 178 6.74 11.92 -19.80
CA VAL A 178 5.45 12.60 -19.66
C VAL A 178 5.52 13.94 -20.39
N LYS A 179 4.53 14.26 -21.21
CA LYS A 179 4.45 15.58 -21.84
C LYS A 179 3.98 16.65 -20.85
N ASP A 180 4.33 17.89 -21.17
CA ASP A 180 3.80 19.08 -20.50
C ASP A 180 2.26 19.04 -20.52
N VAL A 181 1.64 19.40 -19.41
CA VAL A 181 0.19 19.39 -19.26
C VAL A 181 -0.28 20.53 -18.37
N GLN A 182 -1.40 21.14 -18.71
CA GLN A 182 -1.98 22.17 -17.87
C GLN A 182 -2.63 21.55 -16.63
N VAL A 183 -2.45 22.15 -15.46
CA VAL A 183 -3.01 21.64 -14.19
C VAL A 183 -4.54 21.53 -14.26
N GLY A 184 -5.20 22.42 -15.01
CA GLY A 184 -6.63 22.38 -15.29
C GLY A 184 -7.12 21.13 -16.01
N ASP A 185 -6.26 20.48 -16.80
CA ASP A 185 -6.60 19.28 -17.58
C ASP A 185 -6.40 17.99 -16.78
N LEU A 186 -5.68 18.07 -15.66
CA LEU A 186 -5.46 16.93 -14.78
C LEU A 186 -6.75 16.50 -14.08
N SER A 187 -6.89 15.19 -13.90
CA SER A 187 -7.99 14.57 -13.15
C SER A 187 -7.60 14.36 -11.69
N GLY A 188 -8.38 14.92 -10.77
CA GLY A 188 -8.27 14.74 -9.32
C GLY A 188 -9.12 13.59 -8.79
N GLU A 189 -9.43 12.59 -9.61
CA GLU A 189 -10.30 11.48 -9.22
C GLU A 189 -9.53 10.28 -8.63
N TRP A 190 -10.13 9.63 -7.65
CA TRP A 190 -9.64 8.37 -7.11
C TRP A 190 -10.81 7.38 -6.92
N ASN A 191 -10.47 6.10 -6.76
CA ASN A 191 -11.47 5.07 -6.52
C ASN A 191 -11.91 5.10 -5.04
N THR A 192 -13.11 5.63 -4.80
CA THR A 192 -13.74 5.76 -3.47
C THR A 192 -14.25 4.43 -2.90
N GLU A 193 -14.34 3.37 -3.70
CA GLU A 193 -14.66 2.03 -3.19
C GLU A 193 -13.44 1.37 -2.53
N LYS A 194 -12.24 1.65 -3.04
CA LYS A 194 -10.98 1.12 -2.50
C LYS A 194 -10.50 1.89 -1.28
N LEU A 195 -10.72 3.20 -1.27
CA LEU A 195 -10.16 4.11 -0.28
C LEU A 195 -11.17 5.22 0.06
N GLN A 196 -11.49 5.33 1.34
CA GLN A 196 -12.48 6.29 1.87
C GLN A 196 -11.86 7.13 2.98
N LEU A 197 -12.15 8.43 2.98
CA LEU A 197 -11.94 9.28 4.14
C LEU A 197 -13.00 8.95 5.18
N VAL A 198 -12.57 8.72 6.42
CA VAL A 198 -13.46 8.39 7.53
C VAL A 198 -13.43 9.53 8.53
N GLU A 199 -14.60 10.11 8.76
CA GLU A 199 -14.77 11.14 9.78
C GLU A 199 -14.81 10.52 11.19
N ILE A 200 -14.50 11.32 12.21
CA ILE A 200 -14.38 10.82 13.59
C ILE A 200 -15.66 10.13 14.08
N LEU A 201 -16.83 10.69 13.75
CA LEU A 201 -18.12 10.11 14.16
C LEU A 201 -18.38 8.77 13.45
N GLU A 202 -18.03 8.68 12.16
CA GLU A 202 -18.15 7.44 11.39
C GLU A 202 -17.19 6.38 11.93
N ALA A 203 -15.95 6.76 12.27
CA ALA A 203 -14.98 5.88 12.91
C ALA A 203 -15.51 5.35 14.25
N ALA A 204 -16.10 6.21 15.08
CA ALA A 204 -16.71 5.81 16.35
C ALA A 204 -17.88 4.83 16.15
N GLN A 205 -18.73 5.06 15.16
CA GLN A 205 -19.81 4.12 14.80
C GLN A 205 -19.28 2.78 14.32
N MET A 206 -18.24 2.77 13.48
CA MET A 206 -17.60 1.53 13.03
C MET A 206 -17.00 0.75 14.20
N LEU A 207 -16.37 1.45 15.16
CA LEU A 207 -15.82 0.84 16.36
C LEU A 207 -16.92 0.22 17.22
N GLN A 208 -18.00 0.96 17.49
CA GLN A 208 -19.14 0.46 18.25
C GLN A 208 -19.78 -0.78 17.58
N GLN A 209 -19.93 -0.76 16.26
CA GLN A 209 -20.44 -1.92 15.51
C GLN A 209 -19.47 -3.12 15.58
N ALA A 210 -18.16 -2.87 15.53
CA ALA A 210 -17.16 -3.92 15.65
C ALA A 210 -17.20 -4.59 17.04
N GLU A 211 -17.37 -3.81 18.11
CA GLU A 211 -17.54 -4.34 19.47
C GLU A 211 -18.79 -5.22 19.60
N GLN A 212 -19.93 -4.77 19.07
CA GLN A 212 -21.17 -5.57 19.06
C GLN A 212 -20.99 -6.89 18.30
N ASN A 213 -20.40 -6.83 17.10
CA ASN A 213 -20.13 -8.02 16.30
C ASN A 213 -19.17 -8.99 17.01
N LEU A 214 -18.17 -8.46 17.72
CA LEU A 214 -17.21 -9.27 18.47
C LEU A 214 -17.91 -9.99 19.64
N ALA A 215 -18.75 -9.30 20.41
CA ALA A 215 -19.54 -9.91 21.47
C ALA A 215 -20.47 -11.03 20.94
N GLU A 216 -21.11 -10.82 19.78
CA GLU A 216 -21.91 -11.86 19.14
C GLU A 216 -21.08 -13.09 18.72
N GLN A 217 -19.87 -12.86 18.18
CA GLN A 217 -18.98 -13.93 17.79
C GLN A 217 -18.48 -14.73 18.99
N GLU A 218 -18.19 -14.09 20.12
CA GLU A 218 -17.79 -14.76 21.37
C GLU A 218 -18.89 -15.71 21.88
N VAL A 219 -20.16 -15.29 21.83
CA VAL A 219 -21.29 -16.15 22.23
C VAL A 219 -21.41 -17.37 21.31
N LYS A 220 -21.29 -17.16 19.99
CA LYS A 220 -21.30 -18.26 19.01
C LYS A 220 -20.13 -19.21 19.24
N LEU A 221 -18.94 -18.68 19.50
CA LEU A 221 -17.72 -19.45 19.75
C LEU A 221 -17.89 -20.34 20.99
N LYS A 222 -18.38 -19.80 22.12
CA LYS A 222 -18.70 -20.59 23.31
C LYS A 222 -19.68 -21.72 23.01
N THR A 223 -20.74 -21.43 22.25
CA THR A 223 -21.74 -22.44 21.86
C THR A 223 -21.11 -23.57 21.03
N HIS A 224 -20.20 -23.24 20.12
CA HIS A 224 -19.47 -24.24 19.33
C HIS A 224 -18.51 -25.06 20.17
N GLU A 225 -17.79 -24.43 21.10
CA GLU A 225 -16.90 -25.12 22.05
C GLU A 225 -17.66 -26.11 22.93
N GLU A 226 -18.83 -25.73 23.44
CA GLU A 226 -19.71 -26.63 24.21
C GLU A 226 -20.13 -27.84 23.38
N LYS A 227 -20.56 -27.64 22.13
CA LYS A 227 -20.92 -28.75 21.21
C LYS A 227 -19.73 -29.67 20.94
N VAL A 228 -18.56 -29.11 20.66
CA VAL A 228 -17.33 -29.89 20.45
C VAL A 228 -16.97 -30.68 21.71
N SER A 229 -17.10 -30.08 22.89
CA SER A 229 -16.84 -30.76 24.16
C SER A 229 -17.80 -31.93 24.39
N LYS A 230 -19.08 -31.77 24.04
CA LYS A 230 -20.09 -32.81 24.10
C LYS A 230 -19.76 -33.97 23.16
N TYR A 231 -19.47 -33.68 21.90
CA TYR A 231 -19.10 -34.72 20.94
C TYR A 231 -17.80 -35.43 21.32
N ARG A 232 -16.82 -34.74 21.89
CA ARG A 232 -15.61 -35.39 22.42
C ARG A 232 -15.92 -36.35 23.57
N ARG A 233 -16.85 -36.00 24.47
CA ARG A 233 -17.28 -36.89 25.55
C ARG A 233 -18.02 -38.11 25.01
N GLU A 234 -18.91 -37.92 24.05
CA GLU A 234 -19.64 -39.01 23.39
C GLU A 234 -18.70 -39.95 22.60
N ASP A 235 -17.74 -39.41 21.85
CA ASP A 235 -16.72 -40.19 21.14
C ASP A 235 -15.84 -40.99 22.11
N ALA A 236 -15.41 -40.39 23.23
CA ALA A 236 -14.68 -41.11 24.27
C ALA A 236 -15.50 -42.27 24.87
N GLY A 237 -16.80 -42.05 25.12
CA GLY A 237 -17.72 -43.08 25.59
C GLY A 237 -17.95 -44.20 24.57
N LEU A 238 -18.06 -43.86 23.29
CA LEU A 238 -18.17 -44.83 22.20
C LEU A 238 -16.90 -45.68 22.08
N ARG A 239 -15.71 -45.06 22.08
CA ARG A 239 -14.42 -45.77 22.05
C ARG A 239 -14.26 -46.70 23.24
N PHE A 240 -14.68 -46.27 24.44
CA PHE A 240 -14.69 -47.13 25.62
C PHE A 240 -15.59 -48.35 25.43
N THR A 241 -16.84 -48.14 25.00
CA THR A 241 -17.80 -49.24 24.73
C THR A 241 -17.27 -50.22 23.69
N ILE A 242 -16.72 -49.72 22.57
CA ILE A 242 -16.10 -50.55 21.52
C ILE A 242 -14.94 -51.37 22.10
N THR A 243 -14.07 -50.75 22.90
CA THR A 243 -12.94 -51.45 23.53
C THR A 243 -13.42 -52.56 24.47
N CYS A 244 -14.45 -52.30 25.27
CA CYS A 244 -15.07 -53.30 26.14
C CYS A 244 -15.67 -54.48 25.34
N LEU A 245 -16.39 -54.19 24.26
CA LEU A 245 -16.97 -55.23 23.39
C LEU A 245 -15.88 -56.08 22.72
N VAL A 246 -14.80 -55.45 22.22
CA VAL A 246 -13.65 -56.17 21.64
C VAL A 246 -12.97 -57.05 22.68
N ALA A 247 -12.71 -56.53 23.89
CA ALA A 247 -12.10 -57.31 24.97
C ALA A 247 -12.98 -58.50 25.38
N PHE A 248 -14.30 -58.29 25.48
CA PHE A 248 -15.25 -59.36 25.78
C PHE A 248 -15.28 -60.43 24.68
N ALA A 249 -15.33 -60.03 23.40
CA ALA A 249 -15.32 -60.97 22.28
C ALA A 249 -14.04 -61.82 22.23
N VAL A 250 -12.87 -61.20 22.47
CA VAL A 250 -11.58 -61.91 22.52
C VAL A 250 -11.55 -62.89 23.71
N PHE A 251 -12.06 -62.49 24.87
CA PHE A 251 -12.15 -63.37 26.04
C PHE A 251 -13.06 -64.58 25.79
N GLN A 252 -14.25 -64.36 25.20
CA GLN A 252 -15.18 -65.43 24.83
C GLN A 252 -14.55 -66.39 23.80
N ALA A 253 -13.87 -65.87 22.78
CA ALA A 253 -13.15 -66.68 21.80
C ALA A 253 -12.04 -67.51 22.46
N GLY A 254 -11.28 -66.93 23.39
CA GLY A 254 -10.26 -67.64 24.16
C GLY A 254 -10.83 -68.77 25.01
N LEU A 255 -11.95 -68.54 25.71
CA LEU A 255 -12.67 -69.57 26.47
C LEU A 255 -13.15 -70.71 25.57
N LEU A 256 -13.75 -70.39 24.41
CA LEU A 256 -14.22 -71.40 23.45
C LEU A 256 -13.08 -72.26 22.91
N ILE A 257 -11.95 -71.64 22.55
CA ILE A 257 -10.74 -72.36 22.11
C ILE A 257 -10.26 -73.28 23.24
N TRP A 258 -10.13 -72.76 24.47
CA TRP A 258 -9.68 -73.54 25.62
C TRP A 258 -10.56 -74.78 25.85
N ILE A 259 -11.89 -74.61 25.87
CA ILE A 259 -12.85 -75.71 26.00
C ILE A 259 -12.69 -76.72 24.86
N ALA A 260 -12.50 -76.27 23.62
CA ALA A 260 -12.33 -77.16 22.46
C ALA A 260 -11.00 -77.93 22.50
N THR A 261 -9.93 -77.35 23.04
CA THR A 261 -8.61 -77.99 23.16
C THR A 261 -8.40 -78.83 24.42
N HIS A 262 -9.24 -78.69 25.46
CA HIS A 262 -9.20 -79.49 26.69
C HIS A 262 -10.26 -80.61 26.75
N ARG A 263 -10.71 -81.05 25.58
CA ARG A 263 -11.53 -82.25 25.40
C ARG A 263 -10.71 -83.35 24.74
#